data_AF-A0AAE5VSR1-F1
#
_entry.id   AF-A0AAE5VSR1-F1
#
_cell.length_a   1.000
_cell.length_b   1.000
_cell.length_c   1.000
_cell.angle_alpha   90.00
_cell.angle_beta   90.00
_cell.angle_gamma   90.00
#
_symmetry.space_group_name_H-M   'P 1'
#
loop_
_entity.id
_entity.type
_entity.pdbx_description
1 polymer ?
#
loop_
_entity_poly.entity_id
_entity_poly.type
_entity_poly.pdbx_seq_one_letter_code
_entity_poly.pdbx_strand_id
1 'polypeptide(L)' 'MVWEGVVYGWKNELRDPESERPGAYAVDKAGVVFKAEGGDDYNGAKAWVAVDPDGR' A
#
# COMPACT_ATOMS: atom_id res chain seq x y z
N MET A 1 6.13 4.95 1.81
CA MET A 1 5.30 4.34 0.77
C MET A 1 6.09 4.25 -0.52
N VAL A 2 6.00 3.14 -1.24
CA VAL A 2 6.76 2.82 -2.45
C VAL A 2 5.80 2.40 -3.57
N TRP A 3 5.98 2.93 -4.77
CA TRP A 3 5.22 2.54 -5.97
C TRP A 3 6.19 2.39 -7.14
N GLU A 4 6.08 1.28 -7.88
CA GLU A 4 7.02 0.89 -8.95
C GLU A 4 8.51 1.01 -8.56
N GLY A 5 8.84 0.70 -7.29
CA GLY A 5 10.22 0.76 -6.78
C GLY A 5 10.70 2.16 -6.37
N VAL A 6 9.86 3.19 -6.47
CA VAL A 6 10.20 4.57 -6.07
C VAL A 6 9.45 4.99 -4.81
N VAL A 7 10.15 5.61 -3.86
CA VAL A 7 9.54 6.20 -2.66
C VAL A 7 8.77 7.45 -3.07
N TYR A 8 7.47 7.49 -2.81
CA TYR A 8 6.61 8.62 -3.21
C TYR A 8 6.00 9.38 -2.02
N GLY A 9 6.15 8.90 -0.78
CA GLY A 9 5.67 9.63 0.39
C GLY A 9 5.72 8.87 1.69
N TRP A 10 5.42 9.60 2.77
CA TRP A 10 5.29 9.08 4.14
C TRP A 10 3.97 9.57 4.73
N LYS A 11 3.23 8.67 5.37
CA LYS A 11 2.00 8.96 6.11
C LYS A 11 2.12 8.42 7.53
N ASN A 12 1.44 9.07 8.47
CA ASN A 12 1.42 8.66 9.87
C ASN A 12 0.56 7.41 10.11
N GLU A 13 -0.43 7.16 9.25
CA GLU A 13 -1.33 6.00 9.28
C GLU A 13 -1.91 5.72 7.88
N LEU A 14 -2.36 4.49 7.65
CA LEU A 14 -3.13 4.12 6.46
C LEU A 14 -4.59 4.52 6.69
N ARG A 15 -5.09 5.49 5.91
CA ARG A 15 -6.48 5.95 5.99
C ARG A 15 -7.32 5.29 4.91
N ASP A 16 -7.32 5.90 3.73
CA ASP A 16 -8.25 5.55 2.66
C ASP A 16 -7.49 4.91 1.48
N PRO A 17 -7.71 3.62 1.18
CA PRO A 17 -7.07 2.93 0.06
C PRO A 17 -7.31 3.60 -1.30
N GLU A 18 -8.46 4.26 -1.48
CA GLU A 18 -8.84 4.97 -2.71
C GLU A 18 -7.97 6.21 -2.99
N SER A 19 -7.25 6.71 -1.98
CA SER A 19 -6.27 7.79 -2.15
C SER A 19 -4.91 7.28 -2.63
N GLU A 20 -4.77 5.98 -2.89
CA GLU A 20 -3.50 5.32 -3.14
C GLU A 20 -3.53 4.57 -4.46
N ARG A 21 -2.39 4.56 -5.15
CA ARG A 21 -2.27 3.85 -6.42
C ARG A 21 -2.29 2.34 -6.16
N PRO A 22 -3.07 1.57 -6.93
CA PRO A 22 -2.99 0.11 -6.88
C PRO A 22 -1.53 -0.36 -7.05
N GLY A 23 -1.11 -1.31 -6.24
CA GLY A 23 0.27 -1.82 -6.19
C GLY A 23 1.23 -1.00 -5.32
N ALA A 24 0.79 0.09 -4.69
CA ALA A 24 1.61 0.79 -3.71
C ALA A 24 1.86 -0.08 -2.47
N TYR A 25 3.07 0.01 -1.92
CA TYR A 25 3.49 -0.64 -0.69
C TYR A 25 3.66 0.37 0.44
N ALA A 26 3.16 0.02 1.61
CA ALA A 26 3.37 0.74 2.85
C ALA A 26 3.94 -0.20 3.91
N VAL A 27 4.71 0.36 4.85
CA VAL A 27 5.27 -0.37 5.98
C VAL A 27 4.86 0.37 7.24
N ASP A 28 4.28 -0.36 8.20
CA ASP A 28 3.92 0.21 9.49
C ASP A 28 5.11 0.24 10.47
N LYS A 29 4.87 0.73 11.69
CA LYS A 29 5.91 0.81 12.74
C LYS A 29 6.36 -0.54 13.28
N ALA A 30 5.55 -1.58 13.12
CA ALA A 30 5.88 -2.95 13.52
C ALA A 30 6.63 -3.70 12.41
N GLY A 31 6.83 -3.08 11.25
CA GLY A 31 7.49 -3.69 10.10
C GLY A 31 6.55 -4.51 9.21
N VAL A 32 5.24 -4.48 9.46
CA VAL A 32 4.26 -5.17 8.62
C VAL A 32 4.11 -4.41 7.31
N VAL A 33 4.23 -5.14 6.21
CA VAL A 33 4.10 -4.60 4.86
C VAL A 33 2.64 -4.74 4.43
N PHE A 34 2.09 -3.67 3.86
CA PHE A 34 0.76 -3.64 3.27
C PHE A 34 0.86 -3.27 1.80
N LYS A 35 0.04 -3.89 0.97
CA LYS A 35 -0.11 -3.58 -0.44
C LYS A 35 -1.51 -3.05 -0.73
N ALA A 36 -1.58 -1.96 -1.47
CA ALA A 36 -2.83 -1.41 -1.98
C ALA A 36 -3.32 -2.30 -3.13
N GLU A 37 -4.48 -2.95 -2.97
CA GLU A 37 -5.01 -3.91 -3.94
C GLU A 37 -6.42 -3.57 -4.44
N GLY A 38 -6.73 -4.07 -5.64
CA GLY A 38 -7.95 -3.78 -6.38
C GLY A 38 -8.00 -2.36 -6.94
N GLY A 39 -9.11 -2.02 -7.60
CA GLY A 39 -9.33 -0.68 -8.16
C GLY A 39 -8.57 -0.42 -9.46
N ASP A 40 -8.31 0.86 -9.74
CA ASP A 40 -7.62 1.33 -10.95
C ASP A 40 -6.90 2.66 -10.68
N ASP A 41 -6.12 3.15 -11.66
CA ASP A 41 -5.32 4.38 -11.50
C ASP A 41 -6.15 5.66 -11.32
N TYR A 42 -7.43 5.64 -11.71
CA TYR A 42 -8.32 6.80 -11.61
C TYR A 42 -9.07 6.83 -10.27
N ASN A 43 -9.52 5.66 -9.78
CA ASN A 43 -10.31 5.50 -8.57
C ASN A 43 -9.47 5.11 -7.33
N GLY A 44 -8.19 4.78 -7.53
CA GLY A 44 -7.30 4.26 -6.48
C GLY A 44 -7.61 2.83 -6.07
N ALA A 45 -6.95 2.36 -5.02
CA ALA A 45 -7.11 1.00 -4.52
C ALA A 45 -8.40 0.79 -3.72
N LYS A 46 -8.85 -0.46 -3.59
CA LYS A 46 -10.05 -0.80 -2.81
C LYS A 46 -9.75 -1.20 -1.37
N ALA A 47 -8.57 -1.74 -1.12
CA ALA A 47 -8.17 -2.21 0.19
C ALA A 47 -6.65 -2.18 0.38
N TRP A 48 -6.25 -2.12 1.66
CA TRP A 48 -4.90 -2.47 2.09
C TRP A 48 -4.87 -3.93 2.52
N VAL A 49 -4.00 -4.72 1.91
CA VAL A 49 -3.83 -6.14 2.21
C VAL A 49 -2.45 -6.34 2.84
N ALA A 50 -2.40 -7.00 4.01
CA ALA A 50 -1.13 -7.36 4.63
C ALA A 50 -0.39 -8.36 3.73
N VAL A 51 0.87 -8.07 3.44
CA VAL A 51 1.75 -8.95 2.67
C VAL A 51 2.48 -9.85 3.66
N ASP A 52 2.36 -11.16 3.46
CA ASP A 52 3.26 -12.12 4.09
C ASP A 52 4.57 -12.16 3.28
N PRO A 53 5.68 -11.60 3.79
CA PRO A 53 6.95 -11.62 3.07
C PRO A 53 7.56 -13.03 2.97
N ASP A 54 7.14 -13.95 3.84
CA ASP A 54 7.66 -15.32 3.92
C ASP A 54 6.77 -16.33 3.16
N GLY A 55 5.62 -15.89 2.64
CA GLY A 55 4.77 -16.61 1.68
C GLY A 55 4.50 -18.06 2.05
N ARG A 56 3.96 -18.32 3.25
CA ARG A 56 3.48 -19.66 3.62
C ARG A 56 2.01 -19.90 3.25
#